data_AF-A0A929YQ67-F1
#
_entry.id   AF-A0A929YQ67-F1
#
_cell.length_a   1.000
_cell.length_b   1.000
_cell.length_c   1.000
_cell.angle_alpha   90.00
_cell.angle_beta   90.00
_cell.angle_gamma   90.00
#
_symmetry.space_group_name_H-M   'P 1'
#
loop_
_entity.id
_entity.type
_entity.pdbx_description
1 polymer ?
#
loop_
_entity_poly.entity_id
_entity_poly.type
_entity_poly.pdbx_seq_one_letter_code
_entity_poly.pdbx_strand_id
1 'polypeptide(L)'
;ENYAEQLRRSRKKDFFTGQTNVGPHRDDLSFLVKKIGTEETDIRRFGSQGQQRTAALSLKLAEIELVKKMTDQTPILLLDDVLSELDANRQRDLLSAIGNIQTIITCTGLDEFVEHHFEINQLYHIEEGKILLANKKAIGVNGPNE
;
A
#
# COMPACT_ATOMS: atom_id res chain seq x y z
N GLU A 1 -18.03 -24.97 -11.09
CA GLU A 1 -17.52 -25.58 -12.34
C GLU A 1 -16.43 -26.60 -12.00
N ASN A 2 -16.22 -27.64 -12.82
CA ASN A 2 -15.22 -28.68 -12.53
C ASN A 2 -13.84 -28.30 -13.11
N TYR A 3 -12.89 -27.95 -12.24
CA TYR A 3 -11.52 -27.56 -12.59
C TYR A 3 -10.78 -28.58 -13.49
N ALA A 4 -10.96 -29.88 -13.21
CA ALA A 4 -10.36 -30.94 -14.01
C ALA A 4 -10.90 -30.97 -15.45
N GLU A 5 -12.16 -30.59 -15.64
CA GLU A 5 -12.77 -30.49 -16.97
C GLU A 5 -12.25 -29.28 -17.75
N GLN A 6 -12.06 -28.14 -17.08
CA GLN A 6 -11.47 -26.94 -17.70
C GLN A 6 -10.04 -27.21 -18.19
N LEU A 7 -9.20 -27.88 -17.39
CA LEU A 7 -7.85 -28.31 -17.78
C LEU A 7 -7.87 -29.27 -18.98
N ARG A 8 -8.82 -30.21 -19.03
CA ARG A 8 -8.97 -31.12 -20.18
C ARG A 8 -9.34 -30.36 -21.45
N ARG A 9 -10.23 -29.37 -21.35
CA ARG A 9 -10.65 -28.52 -22.47
C ARG A 9 -9.53 -27.61 -22.98
N SER A 10 -8.68 -27.07 -22.08
CA SER A 10 -7.57 -26.19 -22.49
C SER A 10 -6.39 -26.93 -23.13
N ARG A 11 -6.29 -28.26 -23.00
CA ARG A 11 -5.12 -29.05 -23.45
C ARG A 11 -4.62 -28.72 -24.86
N LYS A 12 -5.52 -28.54 -25.84
CA LYS A 12 -5.13 -28.16 -27.21
C LYS A 12 -4.52 -26.75 -27.27
N LYS A 13 -5.10 -25.81 -26.53
CA LYS A 13 -4.61 -24.43 -26.43
C LYS A 13 -3.29 -24.38 -25.66
N ASP A 14 -3.16 -25.15 -24.59
CA ASP A 14 -1.94 -25.25 -23.80
C ASP A 14 -0.79 -25.82 -24.62
N PHE A 15 -1.07 -26.83 -25.46
CA PHE A 15 -0.08 -27.36 -26.42
C PHE A 15 0.39 -26.30 -27.41
N PHE A 16 -0.53 -25.52 -28.01
CA PHE A 16 -0.17 -24.47 -28.97
C PHE A 16 0.60 -23.31 -28.32
N THR A 17 0.23 -22.94 -27.10
CA THR A 17 0.82 -21.79 -26.39
C THR A 17 2.06 -22.14 -25.56
N GLY A 18 2.33 -23.44 -25.34
CA GLY A 18 3.46 -23.91 -24.52
C GLY A 18 3.30 -23.67 -23.02
N GLN A 19 2.11 -23.33 -22.54
CA GLN A 19 1.86 -22.97 -21.14
C GLN A 19 0.45 -23.38 -20.69
N THR A 20 0.29 -23.69 -19.41
CA THR A 20 -1.03 -23.99 -18.82
C THR A 20 -1.87 -22.71 -18.71
N ASN A 21 -3.01 -22.66 -19.41
CA ASN A 21 -3.88 -21.47 -19.47
C ASN A 21 -5.06 -21.49 -18.49
N VAL A 22 -5.21 -22.55 -17.69
CA VAL A 22 -6.26 -22.67 -16.66
C VAL A 22 -5.59 -22.93 -15.32
N GLY A 23 -5.89 -22.10 -14.33
CA GLY A 23 -5.39 -22.25 -12.96
C GLY A 23 -5.35 -20.93 -12.21
N PRO A 24 -5.18 -20.97 -10.87
CA PRO A 24 -5.16 -19.77 -10.03
C PRO A 24 -4.06 -18.77 -10.43
N HIS A 25 -3.00 -19.24 -11.09
CA HIS A 25 -1.95 -18.40 -11.68
C HIS A 25 -2.42 -17.55 -12.87
N ARG A 26 -3.63 -17.79 -13.39
CA ARG A 26 -4.27 -17.02 -14.48
C ARG A 26 -5.44 -16.16 -13.99
N ASP A 27 -5.82 -16.29 -12.73
CA ASP A 27 -6.90 -15.49 -12.15
C ASP A 27 -6.43 -14.03 -11.98
N ASP A 28 -7.36 -13.08 -12.08
CA ASP A 28 -7.09 -11.66 -11.90
C ASP A 28 -8.05 -11.05 -10.87
N LEU A 29 -7.58 -10.05 -10.13
CA LEU A 29 -8.33 -9.34 -9.09
C LEU A 29 -8.90 -8.03 -9.63
N SER A 30 -10.22 -7.98 -9.84
CA SER A 30 -10.91 -6.73 -10.18
C SER A 30 -11.27 -5.93 -8.93
N PHE A 31 -11.12 -4.61 -9.00
CA PHE A 31 -11.52 -3.70 -7.94
C PHE A 31 -12.72 -2.88 -8.42
N LEU A 32 -13.89 -3.16 -7.84
CA LEU A 32 -15.16 -2.59 -8.28
C LEU A 32 -15.63 -1.52 -7.29
N VAL A 33 -16.06 -0.38 -7.82
CA VAL A 33 -16.66 0.71 -7.03
C VAL A 33 -18.05 1.01 -7.56
N LYS A 34 -19.02 1.10 -6.64
CA LYS A 34 -20.41 1.46 -6.95
C LYS A 34 -20.62 2.96 -6.72
N LYS A 35 -21.03 3.70 -7.75
CA LYS A 35 -21.54 5.07 -7.58
C LYS A 35 -23.06 5.03 -7.47
N ILE A 36 -23.64 6.00 -6.76
CA ILE A 36 -25.08 6.08 -6.56
C ILE A 36 -25.77 6.21 -7.93
N GLY A 37 -26.66 5.28 -8.24
CA GLY A 37 -27.43 5.27 -9.50
C GLY A 37 -26.69 4.75 -10.74
N THR A 38 -25.49 4.16 -10.61
CA THR A 38 -24.76 3.57 -11.74
C THR A 38 -24.44 2.09 -11.53
N GLU A 39 -24.06 1.42 -12.61
CA GLU A 39 -23.42 0.11 -12.57
C GLU A 39 -22.05 0.17 -11.87
N GLU A 40 -21.58 -1.00 -11.42
CA GLU A 40 -20.25 -1.14 -10.83
C GLU A 40 -19.17 -0.85 -11.87
N THR A 41 -18.16 -0.09 -11.48
CA THR A 41 -17.07 0.30 -12.37
C THR A 41 -15.75 -0.26 -11.86
N ASP A 42 -14.98 -0.89 -12.75
CA ASP A 42 -13.62 -1.33 -12.46
C ASP A 42 -12.68 -0.11 -12.39
N ILE A 43 -12.22 0.19 -11.18
CA ILE A 43 -11.34 1.31 -10.89
C ILE A 43 -9.96 1.18 -11.55
N ARG A 44 -9.49 -0.03 -11.85
CA ARG A 44 -8.22 -0.24 -12.58
C ARG A 44 -8.31 0.31 -14.00
N ARG A 45 -9.49 0.26 -14.61
CA ARG A 45 -9.69 0.65 -16.01
C ARG A 45 -10.22 2.07 -16.17
N PHE A 46 -11.15 2.48 -15.30
CA PHE A 46 -11.91 3.71 -15.48
C PHE A 46 -11.77 4.70 -14.31
N GLY A 47 -11.04 4.32 -13.25
CA GLY A 47 -10.75 5.21 -12.15
C GLY A 47 -9.76 6.30 -12.56
N SER A 48 -9.92 7.50 -12.00
CA SER A 48 -8.87 8.50 -12.09
C SER A 48 -7.59 7.99 -11.41
N GLN A 49 -6.44 8.56 -11.77
CA GLN A 49 -5.16 8.18 -11.16
C GLN A 49 -5.22 8.29 -9.62
N GLY A 50 -5.94 9.31 -9.13
CA GLY A 50 -6.14 9.50 -7.71
C GLY A 50 -7.00 8.41 -7.05
N GLN A 51 -8.07 7.99 -7.72
CA GLN A 51 -8.90 6.88 -7.25
C GLN A 51 -8.10 5.59 -7.19
N GLN A 52 -7.33 5.27 -8.22
CA GLN A 52 -6.49 4.07 -8.25
C GLN A 52 -5.49 4.03 -7.09
N ARG A 53 -4.81 5.16 -6.80
CA ARG A 53 -3.90 5.26 -5.66
C ARG A 53 -4.62 5.08 -4.32
N THR A 54 -5.80 5.69 -4.16
CA THR A 54 -6.62 5.51 -2.94
C THR A 54 -7.06 4.05 -2.77
N ALA A 55 -7.49 3.36 -3.84
CA ALA A 55 -7.85 1.96 -3.77
C ALA A 55 -6.67 1.05 -3.40
N ALA A 56 -5.48 1.32 -3.96
CA ALA A 56 -4.26 0.62 -3.61
C ALA A 56 -3.88 0.84 -2.13
N LEU A 57 -3.97 2.09 -1.65
CA LEU A 57 -3.74 2.42 -0.24
C LEU A 57 -4.74 1.68 0.68
N SER A 58 -6.03 1.72 0.36
CA SER A 58 -7.06 0.99 1.12
C SER A 58 -6.81 -0.52 1.15
N LEU A 59 -6.34 -1.10 0.03
CA LEU A 59 -5.99 -2.52 -0.03
C LEU A 59 -4.82 -2.85 0.90
N LYS A 60 -3.79 -2.00 0.96
CA LYS A 60 -2.66 -2.18 1.89
C LYS A 60 -3.05 -2.07 3.35
N LEU A 61 -3.93 -1.13 3.69
CA LEU A 61 -4.47 -1.03 5.05
C LEU A 61 -5.30 -2.26 5.41
N ALA A 62 -6.11 -2.78 4.48
CA ALA A 62 -6.88 -4.01 4.67
C ALA A 62 -5.98 -5.25 4.82
N GLU A 63 -4.85 -5.30 4.10
CA GLU A 63 -3.84 -6.35 4.24
C GLU A 63 -3.24 -6.36 5.65
N ILE A 64 -2.88 -5.20 6.20
CA ILE A 64 -2.36 -5.07 7.57
C ILE A 64 -3.38 -5.58 8.61
N GLU A 65 -4.64 -5.15 8.48
CA GLU A 65 -5.76 -5.61 9.30
C GLU A 65 -5.93 -7.13 9.24
N LEU A 66 -5.83 -7.73 8.05
CA LEU A 66 -5.93 -9.16 7.84
C LEU A 66 -4.79 -9.92 8.51
N VAL A 67 -3.54 -9.48 8.30
CA VAL A 67 -2.36 -10.08 8.93
C VAL A 67 -2.49 -10.05 10.46
N LYS A 68 -2.95 -8.91 11.01
CA LYS A 68 -3.18 -8.77 12.45
C LYS A 68 -4.24 -9.77 12.95
N LYS A 69 -5.34 -9.94 12.23
CA LYS A 69 -6.39 -10.92 12.56
C LYS A 69 -5.92 -12.38 12.45
N MET A 70 -5.02 -12.68 11.51
CA MET A 70 -4.51 -14.05 11.31
C MET A 70 -3.42 -14.45 12.31
N THR A 71 -2.65 -13.48 12.81
CA THR A 71 -1.47 -13.72 13.64
C THR A 71 -1.65 -13.31 15.10
N ASP A 72 -2.73 -12.57 15.43
CA ASP A 72 -2.93 -11.86 16.70
C ASP A 72 -1.78 -10.91 17.07
N GLN A 73 -0.98 -10.49 16.08
CA GLN A 73 0.16 -9.58 16.25
C GLN A 73 0.04 -8.40 15.28
N THR A 74 0.33 -7.19 15.77
CA THR A 74 0.45 -6.02 14.89
C THR A 74 1.79 -6.11 14.13
N PRO A 75 1.80 -6.13 12.78
CA PRO A 75 3.05 -6.22 12.02
C PRO A 75 3.84 -4.91 12.09
N ILE A 76 5.15 -4.98 11.78
CA ILE A 76 5.95 -3.78 11.51
C ILE A 76 5.71 -3.35 10.06
N LEU A 77 5.41 -2.08 9.85
CA LEU A 77 5.20 -1.50 8.53
C LEU A 77 6.49 -0.86 8.02
N LEU A 78 6.89 -1.20 6.79
CA LEU A 78 8.01 -0.58 6.09
C LEU A 78 7.45 0.18 4.89
N LEU A 79 7.70 1.49 4.83
CA LEU A 79 7.28 2.34 3.73
C LEU A 79 8.53 2.91 3.05
N ASP A 80 8.73 2.56 1.78
CA ASP A 80 9.89 3.00 1.01
C ASP A 80 9.47 4.10 0.03
N ASP A 81 9.89 5.34 0.31
CA ASP A 81 9.64 6.56 -0.49
C ASP A 81 8.18 6.80 -0.91
N VAL A 82 7.23 6.17 -0.22
CA VAL A 82 5.81 6.21 -0.64
C VAL A 82 5.19 7.60 -0.49
N LEU A 83 5.75 8.45 0.37
CA LEU A 83 5.19 9.77 0.65
C LEU A 83 5.40 10.73 -0.52
N SER A 84 6.53 10.67 -1.20
CA SER A 84 6.84 11.53 -2.34
C SER A 84 5.93 11.26 -3.56
N GLU A 85 5.31 10.08 -3.61
CA GLU A 85 4.35 9.69 -4.65
C GLU A 85 2.88 10.09 -4.35
N LEU A 86 2.61 10.63 -3.17
CA LEU A 86 1.26 10.95 -2.70
C LEU A 86 1.05 12.46 -2.61
N ASP A 87 -0.16 12.90 -2.96
CA ASP A 87 -0.59 14.27 -2.65
C ASP A 87 -0.88 14.42 -1.15
N ALA A 88 -0.83 15.65 -0.64
CA ALA A 88 -0.95 15.97 0.79
C ALA A 88 -2.18 15.34 1.47
N ASN A 89 -3.34 15.29 0.80
CA ASN A 89 -4.53 14.67 1.39
C ASN A 89 -4.32 13.17 1.59
N ARG A 90 -3.72 12.47 0.62
CA ARG A 90 -3.42 11.04 0.76
C ARG A 90 -2.30 10.74 1.74
N GLN A 91 -1.29 11.60 1.83
CA GLN A 91 -0.25 11.50 2.87
C GLN A 91 -0.89 11.53 4.26
N ARG A 92 -1.81 12.49 4.49
CA ARG A 92 -2.57 12.59 5.74
C ARG A 92 -3.38 11.33 6.02
N ASP A 93 -4.09 10.79 5.03
CA ASP A 93 -4.90 9.59 5.19
C ASP A 93 -4.04 8.36 5.54
N LEU A 94 -2.89 8.19 4.87
CA LEU A 94 -1.94 7.12 5.16
C LEU A 94 -1.36 7.25 6.57
N LEU A 95 -0.83 8.42 6.91
CA LEU A 95 -0.22 8.69 8.23
C LEU A 95 -1.22 8.49 9.37
N SER A 96 -2.47 8.94 9.19
CA SER A 96 -3.56 8.72 10.14
C SER A 96 -3.89 7.24 10.33
N ALA A 97 -3.93 6.47 9.25
CA ALA A 97 -4.29 5.05 9.29
C ALA A 97 -3.22 4.17 9.96
N ILE A 98 -1.95 4.58 9.95
CA ILE A 98 -0.82 3.78 10.44
C ILE A 98 -0.33 4.17 11.84
N GLY A 99 -0.95 5.17 12.48
CA GLY A 99 -0.48 5.71 13.78
C GLY A 99 -0.39 4.68 14.92
N ASN A 100 -1.17 3.59 14.87
CA ASN A 100 -1.14 2.52 15.87
C ASN A 100 -0.21 1.34 15.51
N ILE A 101 0.61 1.50 14.46
CA ILE A 101 1.48 0.46 13.91
C ILE A 101 2.92 0.97 13.97
N GLN A 102 3.83 0.13 14.48
CA GLN A 102 5.25 0.45 14.41
C GLN A 102 5.67 0.55 12.94
N THR A 103 6.04 1.76 12.51
CA THR A 103 6.30 2.07 11.10
C THR A 103 7.72 2.63 10.93
N ILE A 104 8.42 2.13 9.93
CA ILE A 104 9.68 2.69 9.42
C ILE A 104 9.40 3.29 8.05
N ILE A 105 9.74 4.56 7.86
CA ILE A 105 9.51 5.29 6.61
C ILE A 105 10.85 5.80 6.08
N THR A 106 11.13 5.54 4.81
CA THR A 106 12.23 6.20 4.08
C THR A 106 11.65 7.37 3.28
N CYS A 107 12.40 8.45 3.21
CA CYS A 107 12.02 9.66 2.49
C CYS A 107 13.27 10.49 2.19
N THR A 108 13.21 11.30 1.14
CA THR A 108 14.28 12.25 0.79
C THR A 108 14.08 13.63 1.41
N GLY A 109 12.89 13.90 1.94
CA GLY A 109 12.49 15.17 2.56
C GLY A 109 11.70 14.94 3.84
N LEU A 110 11.63 15.99 4.68
CA LEU A 110 10.89 15.98 5.94
C LEU A 110 9.70 16.93 5.94
N ASP A 111 9.55 17.72 4.88
CA ASP A 111 8.53 18.77 4.76
C ASP A 111 7.13 18.16 4.92
N GLU A 112 6.90 16.96 4.37
CA GLU A 112 5.63 16.25 4.47
C GLU A 112 5.25 15.93 5.92
N PHE A 113 6.21 15.62 6.78
CA PHE A 113 5.94 15.27 8.18
C PHE A 113 5.69 16.50 9.04
N VAL A 114 6.40 17.60 8.77
CA VAL A 114 6.22 18.89 9.45
C VAL A 114 4.84 19.46 9.12
N GLU A 115 4.46 19.48 7.83
CA GLU A 115 3.16 20.00 7.40
C GLU A 115 1.98 19.24 8.04
N HIS A 116 2.11 17.92 8.14
CA HIS A 116 1.05 17.06 8.67
C HIS A 116 1.08 16.89 10.19
N HIS A 117 2.00 17.56 10.90
CA HIS A 117 2.17 17.47 12.36
C HIS A 117 2.28 16.02 12.83
N PHE A 118 2.92 15.18 12.02
CA PHE A 118 3.06 13.78 12.34
C PHE A 118 4.13 13.61 13.42
N GLU A 119 3.77 12.89 14.47
CA GLU A 119 4.63 12.68 15.61
C GLU A 119 5.73 11.67 15.25
N ILE A 120 6.97 12.13 15.10
CA ILE A 120 8.08 11.24 14.78
C ILE A 120 8.73 10.76 16.07
N ASN A 121 8.65 9.45 16.34
CA ASN A 121 9.32 8.85 17.50
C ASN A 121 10.84 8.82 17.39
N GLN A 122 11.39 8.56 16.22
CA GLN A 122 12.83 8.61 15.95
C GLN A 122 13.10 9.02 14.50
N LEU A 123 14.13 9.84 14.31
CA LEU A 123 14.57 10.29 12.99
C LEU A 123 16.03 9.92 12.78
N TYR A 124 16.32 9.32 11.64
CA TYR A 124 17.66 8.93 11.24
C TYR A 124 18.01 9.55 9.90
N HIS A 125 19.20 10.13 9.81
CA HIS A 125 19.80 10.59 8.57
C HIS A 125 20.75 9.51 8.05
N ILE A 126 20.63 9.15 6.77
CA ILE A 126 21.50 8.17 6.12
C ILE A 126 22.40 8.89 5.14
N GLU A 127 23.71 8.80 5.36
CA GLU A 127 24.73 9.41 4.50
C GLU A 127 25.94 8.49 4.38
N GLU A 128 26.44 8.29 3.16
CA GLU A 128 27.57 7.39 2.87
C GLU A 128 27.42 5.98 3.47
N GLY A 129 26.19 5.45 3.52
CA GLY A 129 25.89 4.13 4.10
C GLY A 129 25.95 4.08 5.63
N LYS A 130 26.05 5.21 6.33
CA LYS A 130 26.01 5.32 7.79
C LYS A 130 24.68 5.88 8.26
N ILE A 131 24.19 5.37 9.39
CA ILE A 131 22.95 5.81 10.02
C ILE A 131 23.30 6.73 11.19
N LEU A 132 22.83 7.98 11.14
CA LEU A 132 23.06 9.00 12.16
C LEU A 132 21.73 9.38 12.81
N LEU A 133 21.67 9.41 14.14
CA LEU A 133 20.48 9.90 14.85
C LEU A 133 20.37 11.41 14.67
N ALA A 134 19.25 11.87 14.08
CA ALA A 134 19.02 13.28 13.83
C ALA A 134 18.31 13.96 15.01
N ASN A 135 18.63 15.22 15.28
CA ASN A 135 18.02 15.99 16.36
C ASN A 135 16.73 16.68 15.89
N LYS A 136 15.57 16.23 16.38
CA LYS A 136 14.23 16.67 15.95
C LYS A 136 13.99 18.19 16.08
N LYS A 137 14.54 18.83 17.12
CA LYS A 137 14.41 20.28 17.36
C LYS A 137 15.09 21.15 16.31
N ALA A 138 16.11 20.62 15.63
CA ALA A 138 16.83 21.38 14.60
C ALA A 138 16.07 21.43 13.26
N ILE A 139 15.00 20.64 13.11
CA ILE A 139 14.37 20.35 11.80
C ILE A 139 12.86 20.61 11.81
N GLY A 140 12.32 21.20 12.89
CA GLY A 140 10.92 21.63 12.96
C GLY A 140 9.89 20.51 13.14
N VAL A 141 10.30 19.32 13.57
CA VAL A 141 9.39 18.18 13.79
C VAL A 141 9.12 17.97 15.29
N ASN A 142 7.84 17.88 15.67
CA ASN A 142 7.43 17.64 17.06
C ASN A 142 7.66 16.17 17.48
N GLY A 143 8.03 15.97 18.75
CA GLY A 143 8.22 14.65 19.35
C GLY A 143 7.05 14.24 20.26
N PRO A 144 7.04 13.00 20.80
CA PRO A 144 5.86 12.44 21.45
C PRO A 144 5.34 13.05 22.74
N ASN A 145 5.86 14.20 23.18
CA ASN A 145 5.54 14.85 24.45
C ASN A 145 5.97 16.34 24.48
N GLU A 146 5.82 17.08 23.37
CA GLU A 146 5.98 18.56 23.37
C GLU A 146 4.67 19.26 23.00
#